data_AF-A0A428N4V8-F1
#
_entry.id   AF-A0A428N4V8-F1
#
_cell.length_a   1.000
_cell.length_b   1.000
_cell.length_c   1.000
_cell.angle_alpha   90.00
_cell.angle_beta   90.00
_cell.angle_gamma   90.00
#
_symmetry.space_group_name_H-M   'P 1'
#
loop_
_entity.id
_entity.type
_entity.pdbx_description
1 polymer ?
#
loop_
_entity_poly.entity_id
_entity_poly.type
_entity_poly.pdbx_seq_one_letter_code
_entity_poly.pdbx_strand_id
1 'polypeptide(L)'
;MDKKYWLLLGLMLILGLFSGMFLQSQRTTGDNEQFHQTVHANSDQLMEMGETARINKFDITIHDAYRMKQNEKQYLVVDLSFYNASDEAREIPLFNILVTDEEGYTSENESVHEDQRLVGGQIRAEGLRRGTLAFEVKQSNHYELSYTDHSGKGLGSWNLEINENKNVSEADGA
;
A
#
# COMPACT_ATOMS: atom_id res chain seq x y z
N MET A 1 23.32 50.40 -31.50
CA MET A 1 22.37 49.65 -30.64
C MET A 1 23.18 48.93 -29.58
N ASP A 2 22.97 49.29 -28.32
CA ASP A 2 23.80 48.80 -27.22
C ASP A 2 23.56 47.33 -26.95
N LYS A 3 24.63 46.60 -26.58
CA LYS A 3 24.62 45.15 -26.26
C LYS A 3 23.51 44.75 -25.28
N LYS A 4 23.07 45.69 -24.44
CA LYS A 4 21.95 45.55 -23.49
C LYS A 4 20.62 45.27 -24.18
N TYR A 5 20.34 45.91 -25.31
CA TYR A 5 19.10 45.69 -26.07
C TYR A 5 19.09 44.33 -26.77
N TRP A 6 20.25 43.85 -27.21
CA TRP A 6 20.39 42.53 -27.83
C TRP A 6 20.16 41.40 -26.80
N LEU A 7 20.66 41.59 -25.57
CA LEU A 7 20.43 40.65 -24.47
C LEU A 7 18.95 40.63 -24.04
N LEU A 8 18.30 41.81 -24.00
CA LEU A 8 16.89 41.92 -23.63
C LEU A 8 15.96 41.27 -24.67
N LEU A 9 16.29 41.43 -25.96
CA LEU A 9 15.54 40.81 -27.05
C LEU A 9 15.71 39.28 -27.05
N GLY A 10 16.92 38.78 -26.76
CA GLY A 10 17.16 37.34 -26.57
C GLY A 10 16.38 36.74 -25.40
N LEU A 11 16.33 37.43 -24.26
CA LEU A 11 15.58 36.97 -23.09
C LEU A 11 14.07 36.91 -23.37
N MET A 12 13.53 37.90 -24.09
CA MET A 12 12.11 37.96 -24.44
C MET A 12 11.70 36.81 -25.37
N LEU A 13 12.59 36.41 -26.27
CA LEU A 13 12.38 35.28 -27.19
C LEU A 13 12.35 33.94 -26.44
N ILE A 14 13.23 33.78 -25.43
CA ILE A 14 13.25 32.58 -24.57
C ILE A 14 11.95 32.50 -23.75
N LEU A 15 11.51 33.60 -23.12
CA LEU A 15 10.24 33.60 -22.36
C LEU A 15 9.01 33.30 -23.25
N GLY A 16 9.02 33.77 -24.50
CA GLY A 16 7.97 33.47 -25.47
C GLY A 16 7.88 31.98 -25.80
N LEU A 17 9.02 31.31 -25.98
CA LEU A 17 9.08 29.86 -26.23
C LEU A 17 8.56 29.05 -25.03
N PHE A 18 8.95 29.40 -23.80
CA PHE A 18 8.45 28.72 -22.60
C PHE A 18 6.94 28.93 -22.37
N SER A 19 6.41 30.12 -22.66
CA SER A 19 4.96 30.39 -22.57
C SER A 19 4.15 29.57 -23.59
N GLY A 20 4.70 29.34 -24.79
CA GLY A 20 4.05 28.54 -25.83
C GLY A 20 3.93 27.05 -25.48
N MET A 21 4.97 26.47 -24.87
CA MET A 21 4.97 25.06 -24.46
C MET A 21 3.97 24.78 -23.33
N PHE A 22 3.71 25.74 -22.44
CA PHE A 22 2.72 25.59 -21.37
C PHE A 22 1.27 25.56 -21.88
N LEU A 23 0.95 26.34 -22.92
CA LEU A 23 -0.39 26.35 -23.53
C LEU A 23 -0.69 25.10 -24.36
N GLN A 24 0.31 24.42 -24.92
CA GLN A 24 0.12 23.14 -25.62
C GLN A 24 -0.07 21.98 -24.63
N SER A 25 0.58 22.03 -23.46
CA SER A 25 0.36 21.07 -22.37
C SER A 25 -1.10 21.04 -21.90
N GLN A 26 -1.79 22.18 -21.85
CA GLN A 26 -3.20 22.23 -21.42
C GLN A 26 -4.22 21.87 -22.51
N ARG A 27 -3.84 21.83 -23.79
CA ARG A 27 -4.76 21.50 -24.91
C ARG A 27 -4.81 20.01 -25.24
N THR A 28 -4.01 19.18 -24.59
CA THR A 28 -4.07 17.71 -24.76
C THR A 28 -4.94 17.05 -23.68
N THR A 29 -5.64 17.84 -22.87
CA THR A 29 -6.54 17.38 -21.80
C THR A 29 -7.98 17.78 -22.12
N GLY A 30 -8.45 17.40 -23.31
CA GLY A 30 -9.73 17.86 -23.87
C GLY A 30 -10.58 16.79 -24.56
N ASP A 31 -10.21 15.51 -24.46
CA ASP A 31 -11.13 14.41 -24.76
C ASP A 31 -11.55 13.76 -23.43
N ASN A 32 -12.81 14.00 -23.07
CA ASN A 32 -13.54 13.31 -22.01
C ASN A 32 -13.82 11.86 -22.44
N GLU A 33 -12.78 11.05 -22.53
CA GLU A 33 -12.96 9.63 -22.28
C GLU A 33 -12.97 9.48 -20.76
N GLN A 34 -14.14 9.17 -20.19
CA GLN A 34 -14.21 8.61 -18.86
C GLN A 34 -13.27 7.41 -18.84
N PHE A 35 -12.10 7.63 -18.27
CA PHE A 35 -11.13 6.61 -18.01
C PHE A 35 -11.68 5.75 -16.87
N HIS A 36 -12.65 4.90 -17.21
CA HIS A 36 -12.84 3.63 -16.54
C HIS A 36 -11.63 2.78 -16.91
N GLN A 37 -10.46 3.12 -16.35
CA GLN A 37 -9.47 2.10 -16.12
C GLN A 37 -10.04 1.25 -15.00
N THR A 38 -10.86 0.27 -15.41
CA THR A 38 -10.91 -0.99 -14.69
C THR A 38 -9.47 -1.48 -14.69
N VAL A 39 -8.74 -1.14 -13.63
CA VAL A 39 -7.53 -1.87 -13.26
C VAL A 39 -8.05 -3.27 -12.98
N HIS A 40 -8.12 -4.09 -14.01
CA HIS A 40 -8.02 -5.52 -13.82
C HIS A 40 -6.66 -5.70 -13.16
N ALA A 41 -6.65 -5.77 -11.83
CA ALA A 41 -5.52 -6.21 -11.04
C ALA A 41 -5.11 -7.54 -11.67
N ASN A 42 -4.06 -7.50 -12.49
CA ASN A 42 -3.63 -8.66 -13.23
C ASN A 42 -2.99 -9.57 -12.19
N SER A 43 -3.74 -10.59 -11.72
CA SER A 43 -3.40 -11.43 -10.57
C SER A 43 -2.12 -12.23 -10.75
N ASP A 44 -1.54 -12.25 -11.94
CA ASP A 44 -0.33 -13.02 -12.29
C ASP A 44 0.93 -12.64 -11.50
N GLN A 45 0.91 -11.52 -10.75
CA GLN A 45 2.03 -11.09 -9.89
C GLN A 45 1.70 -11.12 -8.39
N LEU A 46 0.47 -11.44 -8.00
CA LEU A 46 0.09 -11.56 -6.61
C LEU A 46 0.49 -12.92 -6.07
N MET A 47 1.07 -12.93 -4.88
CA MET A 47 1.33 -14.16 -4.15
C MET A 47 0.05 -14.64 -3.46
N GLU A 48 -0.04 -15.94 -3.25
CA GLU A 48 -1.15 -16.52 -2.49
C GLU A 48 -0.85 -16.51 -0.98
N MET A 49 -1.90 -16.59 -0.17
CA MET A 49 -1.73 -16.78 1.26
C MET A 49 -0.99 -18.09 1.56
N GLY A 50 -0.10 -18.04 2.55
CA GLY A 50 0.85 -19.11 2.89
C GLY A 50 2.19 -19.01 2.14
N GLU A 51 2.26 -18.26 1.04
CA GLU A 51 3.51 -18.01 0.35
C GLU A 51 4.38 -16.99 1.12
N THR A 52 5.70 -17.23 1.07
CA THR A 52 6.68 -16.39 1.77
C THR A 52 7.48 -15.56 0.78
N ALA A 53 7.47 -14.24 0.98
CA ALA A 53 8.25 -13.31 0.17
C ALA A 53 9.48 -12.82 0.93
N ARG A 54 10.65 -12.93 0.30
CA ARG A 54 11.87 -12.28 0.76
C ARG A 54 11.89 -10.83 0.26
N ILE A 55 11.61 -9.87 1.14
CA ILE A 55 11.66 -8.44 0.83
C ILE A 55 12.77 -7.83 1.66
N ASN A 56 13.85 -7.48 0.96
CA ASN A 56 15.10 -7.03 1.58
C ASN A 56 15.66 -8.05 2.60
N LYS A 57 15.54 -7.77 3.90
CA LYS A 57 16.02 -8.63 5.00
C LYS A 57 14.90 -9.32 5.77
N PHE A 58 13.66 -9.17 5.33
CA PHE A 58 12.53 -9.85 5.92
C PHE A 58 12.00 -10.94 5.01
N ASP A 59 11.74 -12.10 5.58
CA ASP A 59 10.79 -13.06 5.03
C ASP A 59 9.42 -12.77 5.62
N ILE A 60 8.46 -12.46 4.76
CA ILE A 60 7.09 -12.12 5.15
C ILE A 60 6.15 -13.20 4.63
N THR A 61 5.25 -13.65 5.49
CA THR A 61 4.25 -14.68 5.16
C THR A 61 2.89 -14.23 5.70
N ILE A 62 1.85 -14.34 4.87
CA ILE A 62 0.46 -14.13 5.27
C ILE A 62 -0.16 -15.50 5.56
N HIS A 63 -0.68 -15.69 6.77
CA HIS A 63 -1.19 -16.99 7.23
C HIS A 63 -2.71 -17.10 7.14
N ASP A 64 -3.42 -16.03 7.51
CA ASP A 64 -4.88 -16.01 7.57
C ASP A 64 -5.40 -14.57 7.42
N ALA A 65 -6.64 -14.43 6.95
CA ALA A 65 -7.30 -13.16 6.82
C ALA A 65 -8.80 -13.36 7.06
N TYR A 66 -9.42 -12.54 7.92
CA TYR A 66 -10.84 -12.63 8.22
C TYR A 66 -11.46 -11.25 8.43
N ARG A 67 -12.77 -11.16 8.22
CA ARG A 67 -13.51 -9.91 8.45
C ARG A 67 -14.09 -9.90 9.86
N MET A 68 -14.13 -8.71 10.44
CA MET A 68 -14.79 -8.43 11.70
C MET A 68 -15.64 -7.17 11.54
N LYS A 69 -16.76 -7.08 12.27
CA LYS A 69 -17.53 -5.84 12.38
C LYS A 69 -17.52 -5.39 13.84
N GLN A 70 -17.15 -4.14 14.06
CA GLN A 70 -17.11 -3.51 15.39
C GLN A 70 -17.61 -2.07 15.27
N ASN A 71 -18.54 -1.64 16.12
CA ASN A 71 -19.06 -0.25 16.15
C ASN A 71 -19.47 0.31 14.77
N GLU A 72 -20.21 -0.47 13.98
CA GLU A 72 -20.65 -0.14 12.60
C GLU A 72 -19.53 -0.02 11.55
N LYS A 73 -18.27 -0.21 11.96
CA LYS A 73 -17.12 -0.29 11.06
C LYS A 73 -16.83 -1.73 10.66
N GLN A 74 -16.22 -1.89 9.50
CA GLN A 74 -15.74 -3.17 9.02
C GLN A 74 -14.22 -3.20 9.07
N TYR A 75 -13.71 -4.27 9.64
CA TYR A 75 -12.30 -4.53 9.81
C TYR A 75 -11.89 -5.76 9.02
N LEU A 76 -10.74 -5.67 8.37
CA LEU A 76 -10.00 -6.81 7.86
C LEU A 76 -8.86 -7.09 8.82
N VAL A 77 -8.86 -8.27 9.44
CA VAL A 77 -7.78 -8.71 10.33
C VAL A 77 -6.93 -9.71 9.58
N VAL A 78 -5.63 -9.44 9.50
CA VAL A 78 -4.66 -10.27 8.77
C VAL A 78 -3.62 -10.80 9.74
N ASP A 79 -3.43 -12.13 9.78
CA ASP A 79 -2.37 -12.81 10.51
C ASP A 79 -1.16 -12.97 9.61
N LEU A 80 -0.04 -12.38 10.01
CA LEU A 80 1.20 -12.41 9.25
C LEU A 80 2.42 -12.56 10.15
N SER A 81 3.52 -12.98 9.55
CA SER A 81 4.80 -13.11 10.22
C SER A 81 5.93 -12.42 9.49
N PHE A 82 6.82 -11.82 10.27
CA PHE A 82 8.12 -11.30 9.85
C PHE A 82 9.22 -12.18 10.44
N TYR A 83 10.07 -12.73 9.57
CA TYR A 83 11.32 -13.35 9.96
C TYR A 83 12.49 -12.47 9.52
N ASN A 84 13.33 -12.07 10.48
CA ASN A 84 14.53 -11.28 10.20
C ASN A 84 15.64 -12.19 9.71
N ALA A 85 15.87 -12.21 8.41
CA ALA A 85 16.88 -13.04 7.79
C ALA A 85 18.25 -12.36 7.67
N SER A 86 18.47 -11.27 8.41
CA SER A 86 19.81 -10.68 8.59
C SER A 86 20.49 -11.17 9.87
N ASP A 87 21.78 -10.91 9.93
CA ASP A 87 22.68 -11.14 11.07
C ASP A 87 22.63 -10.03 12.14
N GLU A 88 21.82 -8.99 11.91
CA GLU A 88 21.64 -7.85 12.81
C GLU A 88 20.19 -7.70 13.26
N ALA A 89 19.94 -6.94 14.33
CA ALA A 89 18.58 -6.56 14.69
C ALA A 89 17.98 -5.61 13.64
N ARG A 90 16.71 -5.82 13.30
CA ARG A 90 15.97 -5.00 12.33
C ARG A 90 14.66 -4.53 12.92
N GLU A 91 14.18 -3.38 12.49
CA GLU A 91 12.88 -2.85 12.90
C GLU A 91 11.80 -3.31 11.94
N ILE A 92 10.62 -3.71 12.46
CA ILE A 92 9.43 -4.01 11.67
C ILE A 92 8.63 -2.69 11.49
N PRO A 93 8.59 -2.10 10.28
CA PRO A 93 7.86 -0.87 10.03
C PRO A 93 6.40 -1.19 9.66
N LEU A 94 5.51 -1.27 10.66
CA LEU A 94 4.10 -1.62 10.41
C LEU A 94 3.39 -0.64 9.46
N PHE A 95 3.81 0.62 9.42
CA PHE A 95 3.25 1.65 8.52
C PHE A 95 3.52 1.37 7.03
N ASN A 96 4.43 0.45 6.70
CA ASN A 96 4.69 0.03 5.33
C ASN A 96 3.75 -1.07 4.82
N ILE A 97 2.82 -1.53 5.67
CA ILE A 97 1.85 -2.57 5.35
C ILE A 97 0.52 -1.90 5.06
N LEU A 98 -0.01 -2.15 3.86
CA LEU A 98 -1.22 -1.53 3.36
C LEU A 98 -2.16 -2.60 2.82
N VAL A 99 -3.46 -2.36 2.95
CA VAL A 99 -4.50 -3.18 2.29
C VAL A 99 -5.16 -2.34 1.21
N THR A 100 -5.30 -2.88 0.01
CA THR A 100 -5.98 -2.25 -1.12
C THR A 100 -7.20 -3.06 -1.52
N ASP A 101 -8.34 -2.40 -1.74
CA ASP A 101 -9.58 -3.03 -2.21
C ASP A 101 -9.69 -3.08 -3.74
N GLU A 102 -10.74 -3.72 -4.26
CA GLU A 102 -10.97 -3.85 -5.71
C GLU A 102 -11.17 -2.51 -6.45
N GLU A 103 -11.52 -1.45 -5.72
CA GLU A 103 -11.69 -0.08 -6.26
C GLU A 103 -10.37 0.72 -6.19
N GLY A 104 -9.32 0.14 -5.61
CA GLY A 104 -8.00 0.76 -5.44
C GLY A 104 -7.89 1.66 -4.20
N TYR A 105 -8.88 1.66 -3.30
CA TYR A 105 -8.75 2.37 -2.03
C TYR A 105 -7.80 1.62 -1.11
N THR A 106 -6.89 2.38 -0.48
CA THR A 106 -5.85 1.83 0.39
C THR A 106 -6.11 2.21 1.83
N SER A 107 -5.99 1.23 2.73
CA SER A 107 -6.16 1.36 4.18
C SER A 107 -4.87 1.03 4.92
N GLU A 108 -4.58 1.83 5.94
CA GLU A 108 -3.50 1.61 6.90
C GLU A 108 -3.99 0.76 8.09
N ASN A 109 -3.06 0.16 8.83
CA ASN A 109 -3.42 -0.61 10.03
C ASN A 109 -3.83 0.33 11.18
N GLU A 110 -4.83 -0.08 11.95
CA GLU A 110 -5.27 0.63 13.15
C GLU A 110 -4.48 0.16 14.37
N SER A 111 -3.74 1.06 15.01
CA SER A 111 -2.89 0.69 16.15
C SER A 111 -3.65 0.28 17.41
N VAL A 112 -4.94 0.61 17.50
CA VAL A 112 -5.79 0.39 18.69
C VAL A 112 -7.00 -0.46 18.28
N HIS A 113 -6.74 -1.71 17.94
CA HIS A 113 -7.78 -2.71 17.69
C HIS A 113 -7.57 -3.90 18.63
N GLU A 114 -8.64 -4.48 19.16
CA GLU A 114 -8.57 -5.53 20.20
C GLU A 114 -7.82 -6.78 19.71
N ASP A 115 -8.02 -7.11 18.44
CA ASP A 115 -7.34 -8.21 17.78
C ASP A 115 -5.98 -7.83 17.16
N GLN A 116 -5.43 -6.62 17.39
CA GLN A 116 -4.07 -6.28 16.96
C GLN A 116 -3.04 -6.90 17.90
N ARG A 117 -2.29 -7.91 17.41
CA ARG A 117 -1.28 -8.63 18.20
C ARG A 117 0.13 -8.50 17.64
N LEU A 118 0.27 -8.05 16.40
CA LEU A 118 1.58 -7.75 15.84
C LEU A 118 2.04 -6.38 16.33
N VAL A 119 3.12 -6.36 17.09
CA VAL A 119 3.78 -5.12 17.54
C VAL A 119 5.05 -4.89 16.73
N GLY A 120 5.21 -3.66 16.26
CA GLY A 120 6.40 -3.21 15.54
C GLY A 120 7.66 -3.18 16.41
N GLY A 121 8.66 -2.42 15.96
CA GLY A 121 9.92 -2.26 16.67
C GLY A 121 10.93 -3.37 16.35
N GLN A 122 11.98 -3.47 17.18
CA GLN A 122 13.13 -4.31 16.86
C GLN A 122 12.86 -5.81 17.03
N ILE A 123 13.35 -6.57 16.07
CA ILE A 123 13.44 -8.02 16.07
C ILE A 123 14.91 -8.41 15.92
N ARG A 124 15.39 -9.32 16.77
CA ARG A 124 16.77 -9.81 16.74
C ARG A 124 17.10 -10.51 15.42
N ALA A 125 18.38 -10.69 15.13
CA ALA A 125 18.85 -11.54 14.04
C ALA A 125 18.19 -12.92 14.10
N GLU A 126 17.75 -13.44 12.95
CA GLU A 126 17.03 -14.71 12.81
C GLU A 126 15.78 -14.82 13.70
N GLY A 127 15.25 -13.71 14.18
CA GLY A 127 14.03 -13.66 14.97
C GLY A 127 12.79 -13.81 14.09
N LEU A 128 11.77 -14.50 14.61
CA LEU A 128 10.43 -14.56 14.03
C LEU A 128 9.46 -13.79 14.93
N ARG A 129 8.62 -12.93 14.34
CA ARG A 129 7.49 -12.32 15.01
C ARG A 129 6.25 -12.52 14.16
N ARG A 130 5.22 -13.11 14.77
CA ARG A 130 3.92 -13.35 14.16
C ARG A 130 2.85 -12.66 14.98
N GLY A 131 1.82 -12.18 14.31
CA GLY A 131 0.65 -11.61 14.96
C GLY A 131 -0.31 -11.07 13.92
N THR A 132 -1.33 -10.41 14.42
CA THR A 132 -2.42 -9.88 13.62
C THR A 132 -2.35 -8.37 13.52
N LEU A 133 -2.73 -7.84 12.36
CA LEU A 133 -2.98 -6.42 12.11
C LEU A 133 -4.43 -6.24 11.68
N ALA A 134 -5.06 -5.16 12.12
CA ALA A 134 -6.43 -4.81 11.74
C ALA A 134 -6.45 -3.58 10.84
N PHE A 135 -7.28 -3.60 9.80
CA PHE A 135 -7.43 -2.51 8.84
C PHE A 135 -8.92 -2.15 8.74
N GLU A 136 -9.27 -0.87 8.96
CA GLU A 136 -10.61 -0.39 8.67
C GLU A 136 -10.80 -0.33 7.15
N VAL A 137 -11.73 -1.12 6.62
CA VAL A 137 -11.94 -1.28 5.17
C VAL A 137 -13.42 -1.13 4.82
N LYS A 138 -13.68 -0.72 3.58
CA LYS A 138 -15.02 -0.86 3.00
C LYS A 138 -15.27 -2.32 2.64
N GLN A 139 -16.53 -2.70 2.49
CA GLN A 139 -16.87 -4.03 2.01
C GLN A 139 -16.52 -4.16 0.53
N SER A 140 -15.67 -5.14 0.23
CA SER A 140 -15.22 -5.50 -1.12
C SER A 140 -15.16 -7.02 -1.26
N ASN A 141 -15.14 -7.50 -2.50
CA ASN A 141 -14.97 -8.91 -2.83
C ASN A 141 -13.50 -9.34 -2.87
N HIS A 142 -12.59 -8.38 -2.99
CA HIS A 142 -11.17 -8.65 -3.14
C HIS A 142 -10.36 -7.65 -2.32
N TYR A 143 -9.33 -8.17 -1.66
CA TYR A 143 -8.35 -7.37 -0.94
C TYR A 143 -6.95 -7.86 -1.28
N GLU A 144 -6.04 -6.93 -1.44
CA GLU A 144 -4.62 -7.17 -1.59
C GLU A 144 -3.91 -6.61 -0.35
N LEU A 145 -2.98 -7.36 0.25
CA LEU A 145 -2.03 -6.80 1.20
C LEU A 145 -0.71 -6.55 0.49
N SER A 146 -0.16 -5.35 0.66
CA SER A 146 1.17 -5.00 0.18
C SER A 146 2.10 -4.63 1.33
N TYR A 147 3.38 -4.99 1.19
CA TYR A 147 4.48 -4.50 2.01
C TYR A 147 5.55 -3.88 1.13
N THR A 148 5.90 -2.64 1.41
CA THR A 148 6.99 -1.93 0.70
C THR A 148 8.17 -1.70 1.64
N ASP A 149 9.39 -2.01 1.21
CA ASP A 149 10.56 -1.63 2.01
C ASP A 149 10.72 -0.10 2.04
N HIS A 150 11.14 0.45 3.19
CA HIS A 150 11.38 1.88 3.38
C HIS A 150 12.36 2.50 2.37
N SER A 151 13.25 1.69 1.79
CA SER A 151 14.18 2.14 0.75
C SER A 151 13.52 2.32 -0.63
N GLY A 152 12.25 1.94 -0.77
CA GLY A 152 11.52 1.85 -2.04
C GLY A 152 12.00 0.70 -2.94
N LYS A 153 12.92 -0.16 -2.45
CA LYS A 153 13.47 -1.29 -3.19
C LYS A 153 12.95 -2.59 -2.59
N GLY A 154 11.87 -3.09 -3.16
CA GLY A 154 11.23 -4.34 -2.74
C GLY A 154 9.78 -4.10 -2.36
N LEU A 155 8.92 -4.84 -3.05
CA LEU A 155 7.49 -4.89 -2.84
C LEU A 155 7.12 -6.37 -2.80
N GLY A 156 6.28 -6.74 -1.83
CA GLY A 156 5.52 -7.98 -1.90
C GLY A 156 4.05 -7.65 -1.79
N SER A 157 3.27 -8.36 -2.59
CA SER A 157 1.82 -8.22 -2.63
C SER A 157 1.19 -9.61 -2.58
N TRP A 158 0.17 -9.75 -1.73
CA TRP A 158 -0.56 -11.00 -1.53
C TRP A 158 -2.04 -10.78 -1.80
N ASN A 159 -2.64 -11.70 -2.54
CA ASN A 159 -4.09 -11.82 -2.63
C ASN A 159 -4.63 -12.38 -1.31
N LEU A 160 -5.64 -11.73 -0.73
CA LEU A 160 -6.23 -12.17 0.54
C LEU A 160 -7.50 -12.98 0.28
N GLU A 161 -7.42 -14.30 0.50
CA GLU A 161 -8.58 -15.17 0.58
C GLU A 161 -9.25 -15.02 1.96
N ILE A 162 -10.41 -14.39 1.99
CA ILE A 162 -11.09 -14.06 3.24
C ILE A 162 -11.78 -15.29 3.83
N ASN A 163 -11.35 -15.70 5.01
CA ASN A 163 -11.94 -16.79 5.76
C ASN A 163 -13.25 -16.37 6.42
N GLU A 164 -14.38 -16.64 5.76
CA GLU A 164 -15.71 -16.27 6.25
C GLU A 164 -16.15 -17.04 7.51
N ASN A 165 -15.53 -18.19 7.80
CA ASN A 165 -15.89 -19.01 8.96
C ASN A 165 -15.38 -18.42 10.29
N LYS A 166 -14.47 -17.45 10.24
CA LYS A 166 -13.95 -16.72 11.40
C LYS A 166 -14.56 -15.34 11.58
N ASN A 167 -15.66 -15.03 10.90
CA ASN A 167 -16.39 -13.79 11.12
C ASN A 167 -16.91 -13.73 12.56
N VAL A 168 -16.16 -13.06 13.44
CA VAL A 168 -16.59 -12.80 14.82
C VAL A 168 -17.45 -11.56 14.77
N SER A 169 -18.77 -11.74 14.83
CA SER A 169 -19.67 -10.64 15.19
C SER A 169 -19.61 -10.48 16.71
N GLU A 170 -19.33 -9.27 17.21
CA GLU A 170 -19.71 -8.87 18.56
C GLU A 170 -21.25 -8.91 18.66
N ALA A 171 -21.78 -10.10 18.90
CA ALA A 171 -23.16 -10.34 19.26
C ALA A 171 -23.17 -11.50 20.24
N ASP A 172 -22.46 -11.36 21.36
CA ASP A 172 -22.75 -12.00 22.64
C ASP A 172 -21.76 -11.50 23.71
N GLY A 173 -22.10 -10.36 24.28
CA GLY A 173 -21.45 -9.76 25.45
C GLY A 173 -22.47 -8.97 26.24
N ALA A 174 -23.46 -9.69 26.80
CA ALA A 174 -24.38 -9.19 27.82
C ALA A 174 -23.69 -9.05 29.18
#